data_AF-A0A226MKA1-F1
#
_entry.id   AF-A0A226MKA1-F1
#
_cell.length_a   1.000
_cell.length_b   1.000
_cell.length_c   1.000
_cell.angle_alpha   90.00
_cell.angle_beta   90.00
_cell.angle_gamma   90.00
#
_symmetry.space_group_name_H-M   'P 1'
#
loop_
_entity.id
_entity.type
_entity.pdbx_description
1 polymer ?
#
loop_
_entity_poly.entity_id
_entity_poly.type
_entity_poly.pdbx_seq_one_letter_code
_entity_poly.pdbx_strand_id
1 'polypeptide(L)'
;MCIWQWERLWFLILTSSFFLTLVWFYFWWEVHNDYNEINWFLYNRMGYWSDWSIPILVTTAAGFTYITVLLILALCHIAVGQQMNLHWLHKIGLMTTLITTVVTMSSIAQLWDDEWEMVFISLQATAPFLHIGALAAVTALSWLIAGQFARMEKATSQMLMITAYLAVVVALYLVPLTISSPCIMEKKALGPKPAIIGHRGAPMVFALQVIPLPNPSATAEKPRLVNAHCLLMEITDPYGLAPENTLMSFQKAVEQKIYGVQADVVLSYDGVPFLMHDKTLRRTTNVEEVFPERAYEHSSMFNWTDLEMLNAGEWFLRSDPFWTAGSLSRSDYLEAANQSVCKLADMLEVIKDNTSLILNFQDLPPDHPYYTSYINITLKTILASGIRQQSPPDEYRLIWITSDLISFIVIVGVFIFQKWRLGSIRTYNPEQIMLSAAVRRSSRDVKIMKEKLIFSEINNGVETTDELSLCSENGYANEMVTPTDHRDTRLRMN
;
A
#
# COMPACT_ATOMS: atom_id res chain seq x y z
N MET A 1 2.05 5.12 43.62
CA MET A 1 1.80 4.05 42.62
C MET A 1 0.55 3.27 43.04
N CYS A 2 -0.68 3.81 42.82
CA CYS A 2 -1.94 3.05 43.08
C CYS A 2 -3.20 3.46 42.29
N ILE A 3 -3.14 4.41 41.35
CA ILE A 3 -4.23 4.72 40.38
C ILE A 3 -3.84 4.26 38.94
N TRP A 4 -2.77 3.48 38.82
CA TRP A 4 -2.02 3.29 37.56
C TRP A 4 -2.37 2.03 36.76
N GLN A 5 -3.10 1.06 37.32
CA GLN A 5 -3.35 -0.23 36.65
C GLN A 5 -4.45 -0.13 35.57
N TRP A 6 -5.56 0.56 35.86
CA TRP A 6 -6.69 0.65 34.95
C TRP A 6 -6.40 1.48 33.70
N GLU A 7 -5.74 2.63 33.84
CA GLU A 7 -5.37 3.45 32.66
C GLU A 7 -4.31 2.76 31.80
N ARG A 8 -3.41 1.96 32.39
CA ARG A 8 -2.48 1.10 31.64
C ARG A 8 -3.23 0.03 30.85
N LEU A 9 -4.24 -0.59 31.45
CA LEU A 9 -5.08 -1.56 30.77
C LEU A 9 -5.80 -0.92 29.57
N TRP A 10 -6.39 0.27 29.75
CA TRP A 10 -7.05 0.99 28.65
C TRP A 10 -6.10 1.39 27.52
N PHE A 11 -4.86 1.79 27.85
CA PHE A 11 -3.84 2.04 26.83
C PHE A 11 -3.44 0.76 26.08
N LEU A 12 -3.31 -0.37 26.76
CA LEU A 12 -3.04 -1.67 26.12
C LEU A 12 -4.20 -2.11 25.22
N ILE A 13 -5.45 -1.94 25.66
CA ILE A 13 -6.64 -2.22 24.84
C ILE A 13 -6.65 -1.31 23.61
N LEU A 14 -6.44 0.00 23.78
CA LEU A 14 -6.40 0.96 22.68
C LEU A 14 -5.32 0.60 21.65
N THR A 15 -4.11 0.25 22.12
CA THR A 15 -3.00 -0.13 21.25
C THR A 15 -3.30 -1.44 20.52
N SER A 16 -3.87 -2.44 21.20
CA SER A 16 -4.26 -3.71 20.58
C SER A 16 -5.37 -3.53 19.55
N SER A 17 -6.37 -2.70 19.86
CA SER A 17 -7.45 -2.33 18.93
C SER A 17 -6.92 -1.59 17.70
N PHE A 18 -5.89 -0.75 17.85
CA PHE A 18 -5.25 -0.09 16.71
C PHE A 18 -4.64 -1.11 15.75
N PHE A 19 -3.84 -2.06 16.27
CA PHE A 19 -3.23 -3.08 15.40
C PHE A 19 -4.28 -3.99 14.75
N LEU A 20 -5.33 -4.38 15.49
CA LEU A 20 -6.40 -5.20 14.93
C LEU A 20 -7.17 -4.45 13.82
N THR A 21 -7.54 -3.19 14.06
CA THR A 21 -8.26 -2.39 13.06
C THR A 21 -7.37 -1.98 11.88
N LEU A 22 -6.06 -1.85 12.07
CA LEU A 22 -5.09 -1.66 10.98
C LEU A 22 -5.06 -2.87 10.06
N VAL A 23 -4.93 -4.08 10.61
CA VAL A 23 -4.96 -5.34 9.82
C VAL A 23 -6.30 -5.48 9.11
N TRP A 24 -7.40 -5.17 9.78
CA TRP A 24 -8.73 -5.26 9.19
C TRP A 24 -8.96 -4.23 8.08
N PHE A 25 -8.53 -2.98 8.27
CA PHE A 25 -8.61 -1.96 7.22
C PHE A 25 -7.74 -2.32 6.01
N TYR A 26 -6.53 -2.84 6.26
CA TYR A 26 -5.65 -3.34 5.20
C TYR A 26 -6.31 -4.47 4.41
N PHE A 27 -6.91 -5.47 5.08
CA PHE A 27 -7.65 -6.55 4.41
C PHE A 27 -8.71 -6.00 3.45
N TRP A 28 -9.55 -5.08 3.91
CA TRP A 28 -10.58 -4.49 3.06
C TRP A 28 -10.04 -3.65 1.92
N TRP A 29 -8.90 -2.97 2.12
CA TRP A 29 -8.24 -2.22 1.06
C TRP A 29 -7.74 -3.15 -0.06
N GLU A 30 -7.18 -4.31 0.30
CA GLU A 30 -6.59 -5.26 -0.66
C GLU A 30 -7.64 -6.05 -1.44
N VAL A 31 -8.72 -6.47 -0.78
CA VAL A 31 -9.83 -7.22 -1.41
C VAL A 31 -10.69 -6.32 -2.32
N HIS A 32 -10.26 -5.08 -2.60
CA HIS A 32 -11.01 -4.14 -3.44
C HIS A 32 -11.36 -4.69 -4.84
N ASN A 33 -10.47 -5.51 -5.41
CA ASN A 33 -10.71 -6.11 -6.72
C ASN A 33 -11.82 -7.18 -6.69
N ASP A 34 -12.07 -7.79 -5.53
CA ASP A 34 -13.03 -8.90 -5.35
C ASP A 34 -14.31 -8.46 -4.64
N TYR A 35 -14.55 -7.15 -4.51
CA TYR A 35 -15.79 -6.61 -3.92
C TYR A 35 -17.06 -7.10 -4.62
N ASN A 36 -16.97 -7.41 -5.91
CA ASN A 36 -18.10 -7.94 -6.66
C ASN A 36 -18.54 -9.32 -6.15
N GLU A 37 -17.60 -10.18 -5.75
CA GLU A 37 -17.90 -11.51 -5.20
C GLU A 37 -18.65 -11.39 -3.86
N ILE A 38 -18.22 -10.47 -2.99
CA ILE A 38 -18.91 -10.18 -1.73
C ILE A 38 -20.32 -9.65 -1.98
N ASN A 39 -20.47 -8.71 -2.90
CA ASN A 39 -21.76 -8.13 -3.24
C ASN A 39 -22.70 -9.22 -3.79
N TRP A 40 -22.17 -10.15 -4.60
CA TRP A 40 -22.92 -11.27 -5.14
C TRP A 40 -23.33 -12.29 -4.07
N PHE A 41 -22.43 -12.60 -3.14
CA PHE A 41 -22.75 -13.43 -1.97
C PHE A 41 -23.89 -12.83 -1.14
N LEU A 42 -23.82 -11.53 -0.85
CA LEU A 42 -24.85 -10.83 -0.10
C LEU A 42 -26.16 -10.70 -0.88
N TYR A 43 -26.09 -10.54 -2.21
CA TYR A 43 -27.25 -10.57 -3.10
C TYR A 43 -28.02 -11.88 -2.97
N ASN A 44 -27.34 -13.02 -3.05
CA ASN A 44 -27.98 -14.34 -2.95
C ASN A 44 -28.69 -14.56 -1.61
N ARG A 45 -28.19 -13.94 -0.54
CA ARG A 45 -28.77 -14.07 0.80
C ARG A 45 -29.89 -13.07 1.08
N MET A 46 -29.78 -11.84 0.57
CA MET A 46 -30.75 -10.76 0.82
C MET A 46 -31.83 -10.64 -0.26
N GLY A 47 -31.59 -11.16 -1.46
CA GLY A 47 -32.51 -11.11 -2.61
C GLY A 47 -32.56 -9.78 -3.35
N TYR A 48 -31.69 -8.82 -3.02
CA TYR A 48 -31.57 -7.54 -3.73
C TYR A 48 -30.12 -7.09 -3.87
N TRP A 49 -29.79 -6.48 -5.01
CA TRP A 49 -28.43 -6.06 -5.33
C TRP A 49 -28.14 -4.71 -4.67
N SER A 50 -27.01 -4.63 -3.97
CA SER A 50 -26.50 -3.41 -3.37
C SER A 50 -24.99 -3.54 -3.21
N ASP A 51 -24.26 -2.43 -3.37
CA ASP A 51 -22.80 -2.40 -3.30
C ASP A 51 -22.31 -2.37 -1.84
N TRP A 52 -22.64 -3.42 -1.09
CA TRP A 52 -22.37 -3.55 0.36
C TRP A 52 -20.91 -3.41 0.75
N SER A 53 -19.99 -3.76 -0.14
CA SER A 53 -18.55 -3.60 0.07
C SER A 53 -18.16 -2.15 0.35
N ILE A 54 -18.84 -1.17 -0.26
CA ILE A 54 -18.54 0.26 -0.07
C ILE A 54 -18.91 0.74 1.35
N PRO A 55 -20.14 0.54 1.88
CA PRO A 55 -20.44 0.80 3.28
C PRO A 55 -19.52 0.08 4.27
N ILE A 56 -19.12 -1.16 3.99
CA ILE A 56 -18.22 -1.91 4.88
C ILE A 56 -16.81 -1.29 4.91
N LEU A 57 -16.27 -0.90 3.75
CA LEU A 57 -14.99 -0.19 3.68
C LEU A 57 -15.08 1.16 4.41
N VAL A 58 -16.13 1.94 4.17
CA VAL A 58 -16.32 3.26 4.80
C VAL A 58 -16.44 3.15 6.32
N THR A 59 -17.20 2.18 6.82
CA THR A 59 -17.35 1.96 8.28
C THR A 59 -16.05 1.47 8.91
N THR A 60 -15.32 0.59 8.22
CA THR A 60 -14.00 0.13 8.66
C THR A 60 -12.97 1.27 8.69
N ALA A 61 -12.92 2.10 7.65
CA ALA A 61 -12.05 3.27 7.56
C ALA A 61 -12.36 4.29 8.66
N ALA A 62 -13.65 4.54 8.94
CA ALA A 62 -14.08 5.43 10.02
C ALA A 62 -13.65 4.90 11.39
N GLY A 63 -13.84 3.59 11.64
CA GLY A 63 -13.40 2.93 12.87
C GLY A 63 -11.89 3.01 13.06
N PHE A 64 -11.10 2.67 12.03
CA PHE A 64 -9.64 2.77 12.06
C PHE A 64 -9.16 4.21 12.30
N THR A 65 -9.75 5.19 11.61
CA THR A 65 -9.40 6.60 11.78
C THR A 65 -9.68 7.08 13.21
N TYR A 66 -10.84 6.71 13.76
CA TYR A 66 -11.22 7.05 15.13
C TYR A 66 -10.22 6.49 16.15
N ILE A 67 -9.87 5.21 16.04
CA ILE A 67 -8.91 4.56 16.94
C ILE A 67 -7.50 5.17 16.78
N THR A 68 -7.09 5.48 15.55
CA THR A 68 -5.80 6.13 15.26
C THR A 68 -5.71 7.50 15.92
N VAL A 69 -6.75 8.33 15.81
CA VAL A 69 -6.80 9.65 16.47
C VAL A 69 -6.71 9.49 17.99
N LEU A 70 -7.45 8.55 18.59
CA LEU A 70 -7.36 8.27 20.02
C LEU A 70 -5.94 7.84 20.44
N LEU A 71 -5.28 7.00 19.64
CA LEU A 71 -3.91 6.57 19.91
C LEU A 71 -2.92 7.73 19.83
N ILE A 72 -3.02 8.58 18.81
CA ILE A 72 -2.18 9.78 18.66
C ILE A 72 -2.36 10.71 19.87
N LEU A 73 -3.61 10.98 20.27
CA LEU A 73 -3.90 11.79 21.45
C LEU A 73 -3.31 11.17 22.72
N ALA A 74 -3.44 9.85 22.90
CA ALA A 74 -2.84 9.13 24.02
C ALA A 74 -1.31 9.26 24.05
N LEU A 75 -0.64 9.13 22.90
CA LEU A 75 0.81 9.31 22.76
C LEU A 75 1.23 10.76 23.06
N CYS A 76 0.45 11.75 22.63
CA CYS A 76 0.68 13.16 22.95
C CYS A 76 0.58 13.45 24.46
N HIS A 77 -0.43 12.89 25.15
CA HIS A 77 -0.54 12.99 26.61
C HIS A 77 0.69 12.39 27.32
N ILE A 78 1.15 11.21 26.87
CA ILE A 78 2.36 10.56 27.38
C ILE A 78 3.60 11.42 27.13
N ALA A 79 3.70 12.08 25.98
CA ALA A 79 4.81 12.97 25.64
C ALA A 79 4.92 14.14 26.62
N VAL A 80 3.79 14.81 26.89
CA VAL A 80 3.65 15.95 27.82
C VAL A 80 3.80 15.50 29.28
N GLY A 81 3.68 14.19 29.57
CA GLY A 81 3.74 13.65 30.93
C GLY A 81 2.41 13.82 31.69
N GLN A 82 1.32 14.05 30.96
CA GLN A 82 -0.03 14.06 31.53
C GLN A 82 -0.60 12.65 31.59
N GLN A 83 -1.47 12.41 32.57
CA GLN A 83 -2.19 11.15 32.67
C GLN A 83 -3.22 11.05 31.53
N MET A 84 -3.25 9.89 30.88
CA MET A 84 -4.29 9.54 29.93
C MET A 84 -5.56 9.26 30.74
N ASN A 85 -6.61 10.02 30.49
CA ASN A 85 -7.93 9.82 31.09
C ASN A 85 -8.94 9.71 29.95
N LEU A 86 -9.18 8.47 29.51
CA LEU A 86 -10.12 8.22 28.43
C LEU A 86 -11.55 8.44 28.93
N HIS A 87 -12.26 9.41 28.35
CA HIS A 87 -13.65 9.68 28.69
C HIS A 87 -14.51 8.41 28.47
N TRP A 88 -15.54 8.21 29.30
CA TRP A 88 -16.36 6.99 29.27
C TRP A 88 -17.02 6.76 27.90
N LEU A 89 -17.38 7.82 27.18
CA LEU A 89 -17.87 7.74 25.80
C LEU A 89 -16.86 7.08 24.87
N HIS A 90 -15.58 7.45 24.96
CA HIS A 90 -14.53 6.87 24.14
C HIS A 90 -14.19 5.44 24.56
N LYS A 91 -14.33 5.11 25.85
CA LYS A 91 -14.22 3.73 26.35
C LYS A 91 -15.29 2.83 25.73
N ILE A 92 -16.54 3.29 25.69
CA ILE A 92 -17.63 2.58 25.01
C ILE A 92 -17.34 2.46 23.52
N GLY A 93 -17.00 3.56 22.84
CA GLY A 93 -16.69 3.54 21.42
C GLY A 93 -15.56 2.56 21.08
N LEU A 94 -14.47 2.57 21.85
CA LEU A 94 -13.35 1.64 21.72
C LEU A 94 -13.79 0.17 21.84
N MET A 95 -14.61 -0.14 22.85
CA MET A 95 -15.11 -1.51 23.05
C MET A 95 -16.06 -1.94 21.94
N THR A 96 -16.97 -1.05 21.52
CA THR A 96 -17.89 -1.33 20.40
C THR A 96 -17.11 -1.60 19.12
N THR A 97 -16.16 -0.74 18.74
CA THR A 97 -15.32 -0.95 17.56
C THR A 97 -14.55 -2.26 17.66
N LEU A 98 -13.93 -2.55 18.80
CA LEU A 98 -13.18 -3.80 19.01
C LEU A 98 -14.07 -5.05 18.84
N ILE A 99 -15.23 -5.08 19.49
CA ILE A 99 -16.15 -6.22 19.42
C ILE A 99 -16.67 -6.38 17.98
N THR A 100 -17.09 -5.30 17.34
CA THR A 100 -17.57 -5.35 15.95
C THR A 100 -16.48 -5.88 15.02
N THR A 101 -15.25 -5.38 15.10
CA THR A 101 -14.13 -5.86 14.28
C THR A 101 -13.85 -7.35 14.49
N VAL A 102 -13.81 -7.83 15.74
CA VAL A 102 -13.58 -9.25 16.03
C VAL A 102 -14.69 -10.13 15.45
N VAL A 103 -15.96 -9.71 15.60
CA VAL A 103 -17.12 -10.45 15.09
C VAL A 103 -17.11 -10.47 13.56
N THR A 104 -16.86 -9.34 12.90
CA THR A 104 -16.80 -9.31 11.43
C THR A 104 -15.62 -10.09 10.88
N MET A 105 -14.43 -9.99 11.49
CA MET A 105 -13.27 -10.79 11.11
C MET A 105 -13.55 -12.29 11.23
N SER A 106 -14.14 -12.72 12.33
CA SER A 106 -14.47 -14.14 12.56
C SER A 106 -15.53 -14.64 11.58
N SER A 107 -16.45 -13.77 11.17
CA SER A 107 -17.50 -14.11 10.21
C SER A 107 -16.90 -14.29 8.81
N ILE A 108 -16.09 -13.34 8.34
CA ILE A 108 -15.41 -13.46 7.04
C ILE A 108 -14.46 -14.66 7.03
N ALA A 109 -13.76 -14.90 8.14
CA ALA A 109 -12.86 -16.04 8.25
C ALA A 109 -13.55 -17.38 7.96
N GLN A 110 -14.78 -17.56 8.44
CA GLN A 110 -15.54 -18.80 8.23
C GLN A 110 -16.22 -18.88 6.86
N LEU A 111 -16.53 -17.73 6.25
CA LEU A 111 -17.25 -17.67 4.99
C LEU A 111 -16.33 -17.73 3.77
N TRP A 112 -15.06 -17.35 3.91
CA TRP A 112 -14.15 -17.12 2.80
C TRP A 112 -12.76 -17.68 3.07
N ASP A 113 -12.70 -18.98 3.39
CA ASP A 113 -11.46 -19.67 3.76
C ASP A 113 -10.41 -19.63 2.61
N ASP A 114 -10.86 -19.75 1.36
CA ASP A 114 -9.99 -19.85 0.18
C ASP A 114 -9.19 -18.54 -0.09
N GLU A 115 -9.67 -17.38 0.37
CA GLU A 115 -9.06 -16.08 0.07
C GLU A 115 -8.01 -15.61 1.10
N TRP A 116 -7.83 -16.33 2.22
CA TRP A 116 -6.76 -15.97 3.17
C TRP A 116 -5.36 -16.12 2.56
N GLU A 117 -5.21 -16.98 1.55
CA GLU A 117 -3.98 -17.09 0.76
C GLU A 117 -3.70 -15.80 -0.03
N MET A 118 -4.74 -15.13 -0.55
CA MET A 118 -4.60 -13.84 -1.24
C MET A 118 -4.08 -12.75 -0.31
N VAL A 119 -4.53 -12.71 0.94
CA VAL A 119 -4.04 -11.74 1.94
C VAL A 119 -2.54 -11.91 2.18
N PHE A 120 -2.07 -13.16 2.25
CA PHE A 120 -0.65 -13.46 2.42
C PHE A 120 0.19 -13.03 1.21
N ILE A 121 -0.30 -13.31 -0.01
CA ILE A 121 0.37 -12.91 -1.26
C ILE A 121 0.39 -11.38 -1.39
N SER A 122 -0.74 -10.73 -1.09
CA SER A 122 -0.85 -9.27 -1.06
C SER A 122 0.11 -8.66 -0.04
N LEU A 123 0.23 -9.24 1.16
CA LEU A 123 1.21 -8.80 2.15
C LEU A 123 2.62 -8.85 1.60
N GLN A 124 3.02 -9.90 0.85
CA GLN A 124 4.34 -9.93 0.22
C GLN A 124 4.53 -8.84 -0.83
N ALA A 125 3.47 -8.51 -1.59
CA ALA A 125 3.51 -7.46 -2.59
C ALA A 125 3.60 -6.05 -1.98
N THR A 126 2.87 -5.78 -0.90
CA THR A 126 2.84 -4.46 -0.24
C THR A 126 3.87 -4.32 0.89
N ALA A 127 4.51 -5.42 1.31
CA ALA A 127 5.47 -5.45 2.40
C ALA A 127 6.58 -4.38 2.30
N PRO A 128 7.13 -4.02 1.13
CA PRO A 128 8.08 -2.91 1.03
C PRO A 128 7.54 -1.58 1.57
N PHE A 129 6.30 -1.24 1.22
CA PHE A 129 5.67 -0.01 1.67
C PHE A 129 5.30 -0.08 3.15
N LEU A 130 4.78 -1.23 3.60
CA LEU A 130 4.47 -1.48 5.00
C LEU A 130 5.73 -1.42 5.88
N HIS A 131 6.87 -1.94 5.43
CA HIS A 131 8.15 -1.86 6.13
C HIS A 131 8.62 -0.42 6.30
N ILE A 132 8.62 0.38 5.23
CA ILE A 132 8.98 1.80 5.29
C ILE A 132 8.06 2.56 6.26
N GLY A 133 6.75 2.28 6.22
CA GLY A 133 5.78 2.86 7.14
C GLY A 133 6.04 2.49 8.60
N ALA A 134 6.29 1.21 8.88
CA ALA A 134 6.62 0.70 10.21
C ALA A 134 7.95 1.29 10.72
N LEU A 135 8.94 1.43 9.84
CA LEU A 135 10.24 2.02 10.13
C LEU A 135 10.10 3.50 10.53
N ALA A 136 9.30 4.26 9.79
CA ALA A 136 8.99 5.65 10.12
C ALA A 136 8.28 5.76 11.48
N ALA A 137 7.31 4.89 11.76
CA ALA A 137 6.59 4.86 13.03
C ALA A 137 7.50 4.53 14.22
N VAL A 138 8.33 3.48 14.12
CA VAL A 138 9.29 3.08 15.16
C VAL A 138 10.34 4.16 15.39
N THR A 139 10.79 4.82 14.32
CA THR A 139 11.73 5.95 14.41
C THR A 139 11.10 7.15 15.11
N ALA A 140 9.83 7.48 14.83
CA ALA A 140 9.11 8.54 15.53
C ALA A 140 8.89 8.21 17.02
N LEU A 141 8.56 6.96 17.34
CA LEU A 141 8.40 6.46 18.72
C LEU A 141 9.70 6.54 19.53
N SER A 142 10.87 6.52 18.88
CA SER A 142 12.17 6.65 19.55
C SER A 142 12.26 7.90 20.43
N TRP A 143 11.64 9.01 20.01
CA TRP A 143 11.62 10.25 20.79
C TRP A 143 10.82 10.10 22.09
N LEU A 144 9.67 9.45 22.03
CA LEU A 144 8.86 9.21 23.22
C LEU A 144 9.58 8.27 24.19
N ILE A 145 10.17 7.19 23.66
CA ILE A 145 10.86 6.16 24.45
C ILE A 145 12.13 6.72 25.09
N ALA A 146 12.95 7.47 24.34
CA ALA A 146 14.12 8.15 24.90
C ALA A 146 13.72 9.14 26.02
N GLY A 147 12.55 9.78 25.89
CA GLY A 147 12.04 10.73 26.88
C GLY A 147 11.57 10.08 28.16
N GLN A 148 10.95 8.90 28.05
CA GLN A 148 10.63 8.09 29.22
C GLN A 148 11.91 7.48 29.84
N PHE A 149 12.88 7.10 29.01
CA PHE A 149 14.11 6.46 29.47
C PHE A 149 14.90 7.40 30.38
N ALA A 150 15.07 8.64 29.96
CA ALA A 150 15.80 9.64 30.72
C ALA A 150 15.04 10.14 31.96
N ARG A 151 13.71 10.00 32.01
CA ARG A 151 12.88 10.33 33.19
C ARG A 151 12.81 9.22 34.23
N MET A 152 13.02 7.96 33.84
CA MET A 152 12.99 6.85 34.78
C MET A 152 14.18 6.87 35.75
N GLU A 153 13.93 6.53 37.01
CA GLU A 153 14.95 6.49 38.07
C GLU A 153 15.54 5.09 38.29
N LYS A 154 14.76 4.04 38.01
CA LYS A 154 15.18 2.65 38.21
C LYS A 154 15.90 2.10 36.99
N ALA A 155 17.16 1.69 37.19
CA ALA A 155 17.99 1.09 36.14
C ALA A 155 17.37 -0.19 35.54
N THR A 156 16.66 -0.98 36.35
CA THR A 156 16.00 -2.22 35.88
C THR A 156 14.88 -1.94 34.89
N SER A 157 14.01 -0.96 35.16
CA SER A 157 12.93 -0.59 34.24
C SER A 157 13.45 0.11 32.98
N GLN A 158 14.51 0.91 33.12
CA GLN A 158 15.26 1.50 32.01
C GLN A 158 15.81 0.44 31.06
N MET A 159 16.49 -0.57 31.59
CA MET A 159 17.06 -1.66 30.80
C MET A 159 15.96 -2.48 30.12
N LEU A 160 14.88 -2.82 30.84
CA LEU A 160 13.75 -3.55 30.27
C LEU A 160 13.10 -2.81 29.10
N MET A 161 12.88 -1.50 29.23
CA MET A 161 12.23 -0.71 28.18
C MET A 161 13.11 -0.56 26.94
N ILE A 162 14.42 -0.28 27.10
CA ILE A 162 15.35 -0.22 25.97
C ILE A 162 15.47 -1.58 25.30
N THR A 163 15.59 -2.66 26.07
CA THR A 163 15.72 -4.02 25.52
C THR A 163 14.48 -4.40 24.72
N ALA A 164 13.29 -4.11 25.24
CA ALA A 164 12.03 -4.35 24.53
C ALA A 164 11.95 -3.53 23.23
N TYR A 165 12.31 -2.24 23.27
CA TYR A 165 12.32 -1.41 22.07
C TYR A 165 13.34 -1.89 21.02
N LEU A 166 14.57 -2.21 21.44
CA LEU A 166 15.59 -2.75 20.55
C LEU A 166 15.17 -4.10 19.96
N ALA A 167 14.51 -4.97 20.72
CA ALA A 167 13.98 -6.22 20.21
C ALA A 167 12.96 -5.99 19.08
N VAL A 168 12.06 -5.01 19.23
CA VAL A 168 11.10 -4.63 18.17
C VAL A 168 11.82 -4.05 16.95
N VAL A 169 12.82 -3.17 17.15
CA VAL A 169 13.61 -2.59 16.05
C VAL A 169 14.37 -3.67 15.29
N VAL A 170 15.05 -4.58 15.99
CA VAL A 170 15.79 -5.68 15.38
C VAL A 170 14.87 -6.63 14.64
N ALA A 171 13.73 -7.01 15.24
CA ALA A 171 12.74 -7.83 14.55
C ALA A 171 12.27 -7.15 13.26
N LEU A 172 12.00 -5.84 13.29
CA LEU A 172 11.62 -5.07 12.11
C LEU A 172 12.74 -5.06 11.06
N TYR A 173 14.00 -4.85 11.43
CA TYR A 173 15.14 -4.89 10.48
C TYR A 173 15.40 -6.29 9.88
N LEU A 174 14.82 -7.35 10.46
CA LEU A 174 14.91 -8.71 9.92
C LEU A 174 13.72 -9.10 9.04
N VAL A 175 12.59 -8.38 9.10
CA VAL A 175 11.44 -8.53 8.17
C VAL A 175 11.82 -8.49 6.68
N PRO A 176 12.78 -7.67 6.21
CA PRO A 176 13.19 -7.65 4.79
C PRO A 176 13.69 -9.01 4.30
N LEU A 177 14.25 -9.83 5.20
CA LEU A 177 14.78 -11.15 4.88
C LEU A 177 13.67 -12.19 4.65
N THR A 178 12.47 -11.94 5.16
CA THR A 178 11.32 -12.85 5.02
C THR A 178 10.45 -12.52 3.82
N ILE A 179 10.75 -11.45 3.09
CA ILE A 179 9.94 -10.98 1.98
C ILE A 179 10.52 -11.49 0.67
N SER A 180 9.81 -12.44 0.08
CA SER A 180 9.97 -12.81 -1.32
C SER A 180 9.20 -11.78 -2.14
N SER A 181 9.88 -10.87 -2.85
CA SER A 181 9.19 -9.96 -3.76
C SER A 181 8.63 -10.77 -4.92
N PRO A 182 7.30 -10.83 -5.13
CA PRO A 182 6.78 -11.08 -6.46
C PRO A 182 7.23 -9.91 -7.35
N CYS A 183 7.46 -10.15 -8.63
CA CYS A 183 8.06 -9.16 -9.52
C CYS A 183 7.18 -7.90 -9.64
N ILE A 184 7.50 -6.83 -8.91
CA ILE A 184 6.81 -5.54 -8.99
C ILE A 184 7.61 -4.65 -9.93
N MET A 185 7.13 -4.50 -11.16
CA MET A 185 7.71 -3.60 -12.15
C MET A 185 7.43 -2.14 -11.77
N GLU A 186 8.44 -1.27 -11.92
CA GLU A 186 8.23 0.16 -11.78
C GLU A 186 7.27 0.68 -12.85
N LYS A 187 6.44 1.69 -12.53
CA LYS A 187 5.49 2.30 -13.48
C LYS A 187 6.15 2.84 -14.76
N LYS A 188 7.44 3.17 -14.72
CA LYS A 188 8.23 3.60 -15.88
C LYS A 188 8.75 2.44 -16.73
N ALA A 189 8.86 1.25 -16.13
CA ALA A 189 9.19 -0.02 -16.79
C ALA A 189 7.93 -0.75 -17.28
N LEU A 190 6.76 -0.46 -16.69
CA LEU A 190 5.48 -0.85 -17.27
C LEU A 190 5.34 -0.19 -18.64
N GLY A 191 5.11 -1.01 -19.66
CA GLY A 191 4.72 -0.53 -20.97
C GLY A 191 3.45 0.35 -20.89
N PRO A 192 3.17 1.17 -21.90
CA PRO A 192 1.91 1.91 -21.97
C PRO A 192 0.74 0.93 -21.82
N LYS A 193 -0.31 1.33 -21.06
CA LYS A 193 -1.53 0.54 -20.93
C LYS A 193 -1.99 0.14 -22.33
N PRO A 194 -2.06 -1.16 -22.66
CA PRO A 194 -2.35 -1.59 -24.02
C PRO A 194 -3.73 -1.07 -24.41
N ALA A 195 -3.80 -0.37 -25.55
CA ALA A 195 -5.08 0.08 -26.10
C ALA A 195 -5.92 -1.10 -26.59
N ILE A 196 -5.27 -2.19 -27.00
CA ILE A 196 -5.86 -3.42 -27.54
C ILE A 196 -5.02 -4.60 -27.04
N ILE A 197 -5.67 -5.58 -26.38
CA ILE A 197 -5.09 -6.86 -25.97
C ILE A 197 -5.75 -7.95 -26.82
N GLY A 198 -4.93 -8.80 -27.45
CA GLY A 198 -5.41 -9.98 -28.15
C GLY A 198 -5.65 -11.11 -27.16
N HIS A 199 -6.92 -11.43 -26.90
CA HIS A 199 -7.30 -12.49 -25.97
C HIS A 199 -7.17 -13.86 -26.65
N ARG A 200 -6.31 -14.76 -26.15
CA ARG A 200 -5.98 -16.08 -26.77
C ARG A 200 -5.40 -15.97 -28.18
N GLY A 201 -4.60 -14.92 -28.41
CA GLY A 201 -4.11 -14.52 -29.72
C GLY A 201 -5.04 -13.50 -30.39
N ALA A 202 -5.41 -13.70 -31.66
CA ALA A 202 -6.36 -12.85 -32.40
C ALA A 202 -7.69 -13.53 -32.83
N PRO A 203 -8.35 -14.34 -31.99
CA PRO A 203 -9.73 -14.79 -32.27
C PRO A 203 -10.76 -13.66 -32.11
N MET A 204 -10.38 -12.54 -31.49
CA MET A 204 -11.10 -11.27 -31.54
C MET A 204 -10.06 -10.14 -31.53
N VAL A 205 -10.04 -9.30 -32.56
CA VAL A 205 -9.30 -8.04 -32.52
C VAL A 205 -10.31 -6.92 -32.32
N PHE A 206 -10.31 -6.29 -31.15
CA PHE A 206 -11.06 -5.05 -30.94
C PHE A 206 -10.39 -3.93 -31.75
N ALA A 207 -10.86 -3.69 -32.97
CA ALA A 207 -10.44 -2.54 -33.75
C ALA A 207 -11.08 -1.27 -33.16
N LEU A 208 -10.30 -0.47 -32.44
CA LEU A 208 -10.68 0.91 -32.11
C LEU A 208 -10.60 1.75 -33.38
N GLN A 209 -11.67 1.78 -34.18
CA GLN A 209 -11.79 2.73 -35.27
C GLN A 209 -12.34 4.04 -34.70
N VAL A 210 -11.46 5.04 -34.55
CA VAL A 210 -11.88 6.41 -34.24
C VAL A 210 -12.64 6.94 -35.45
N ILE A 211 -13.96 6.79 -35.47
CA ILE A 211 -14.81 7.43 -36.48
C ILE A 211 -14.94 8.90 -36.08
N PRO A 212 -14.51 9.87 -36.90
CA PRO A 212 -14.83 11.28 -36.67
C PRO A 212 -16.34 11.43 -36.80
N LEU A 213 -17.02 11.88 -35.74
CA LEU A 213 -18.44 12.20 -35.81
C LEU A 213 -18.68 13.21 -36.95
N PRO A 214 -19.76 13.06 -37.74
CA PRO A 214 -20.16 14.09 -38.68
C PRO A 214 -20.45 15.36 -37.88
N ASN A 215 -19.89 16.48 -38.34
CA ASN A 215 -20.05 17.81 -37.75
C ASN A 215 -21.51 18.05 -37.27
N PRO A 216 -21.75 18.27 -35.97
CA PRO A 216 -23.04 18.76 -35.53
C PRO A 216 -23.11 20.25 -35.89
N SER A 217 -23.68 20.53 -37.06
CA SER A 217 -24.29 21.83 -37.29
C SER A 217 -25.45 22.03 -36.32
N ALA A 218 -25.48 23.21 -35.70
CA ALA A 218 -26.59 23.85 -34.99
C ALA A 218 -26.68 23.67 -33.46
N THR A 219 -26.32 24.78 -32.80
CA THR A 219 -27.07 25.47 -31.72
C THR A 219 -27.19 24.84 -30.32
N ALA A 220 -26.40 25.43 -29.41
CA ALA A 220 -26.77 25.94 -28.08
C ALA A 220 -27.51 25.04 -27.08
N GLU A 221 -26.81 24.58 -26.04
CA GLU A 221 -26.89 25.11 -24.66
C GLU A 221 -25.85 24.41 -23.76
N LYS A 222 -25.19 25.16 -22.87
CA LYS A 222 -24.27 24.61 -21.86
C LYS A 222 -25.08 24.01 -20.70
N PRO A 223 -24.70 22.82 -20.19
CA PRO A 223 -24.36 22.78 -18.78
C PRO A 223 -23.16 21.90 -18.41
N ARG A 224 -22.44 22.40 -17.39
CA ARG A 224 -21.71 21.73 -16.30
C ARG A 224 -20.67 20.64 -16.63
N LEU A 225 -19.45 20.98 -16.23
CA LEU A 225 -18.29 20.11 -16.01
C LEU A 225 -18.67 18.92 -15.13
N VAL A 226 -18.93 17.77 -15.75
CA VAL A 226 -18.88 16.47 -15.09
C VAL A 226 -17.75 15.72 -15.77
N ASN A 227 -16.69 15.45 -15.01
CA ASN A 227 -15.70 14.44 -15.35
C ASN A 227 -16.42 13.09 -15.39
N ALA A 228 -16.96 12.77 -16.55
CA ALA A 228 -17.29 11.43 -16.94
C ALA A 228 -16.64 11.23 -18.30
N HIS A 229 -15.40 10.75 -18.31
CA HIS A 229 -14.98 9.82 -19.36
C HIS A 229 -15.82 8.55 -19.20
N CYS A 230 -17.13 8.67 -19.45
CA CYS A 230 -17.96 7.55 -19.83
C CYS A 230 -17.68 7.40 -21.32
N LEU A 231 -16.74 6.51 -21.64
CA LEU A 231 -16.52 6.11 -23.01
C LEU A 231 -17.78 5.36 -23.43
N LEU A 232 -18.61 5.99 -24.26
CA LEU A 232 -19.63 5.28 -25.01
C LEU A 232 -18.90 4.30 -25.94
N MET A 233 -18.88 3.02 -25.56
CA MET A 233 -18.52 1.92 -26.45
C MET A 233 -19.61 1.81 -27.50
N GLU A 234 -19.33 2.25 -28.72
CA GLU A 234 -20.07 1.74 -29.87
C GLU A 234 -19.37 0.45 -30.29
N ILE A 235 -20.00 -0.69 -29.98
CA ILE A 235 -19.54 -2.02 -30.42
C ILE A 235 -19.63 -2.04 -31.93
N THR A 236 -18.49 -1.92 -32.61
CA THR A 236 -18.36 -2.37 -34.00
C THR A 236 -17.93 -3.84 -33.95
N ASP A 237 -18.54 -4.66 -34.81
CA ASP A 237 -18.68 -6.11 -34.67
C ASP A 237 -17.39 -6.87 -34.33
N PRO A 238 -17.45 -7.95 -33.50
CA PRO A 238 -16.28 -8.79 -33.23
C PRO A 238 -15.84 -9.51 -34.51
N TYR A 239 -14.65 -9.16 -35.04
CA TYR A 239 -14.05 -9.91 -36.14
C TYR A 239 -13.04 -10.93 -35.58
N GLY A 240 -13.37 -12.22 -35.71
CA GLY A 240 -12.40 -13.28 -35.45
C GLY A 240 -11.53 -13.54 -36.67
N LEU A 241 -10.21 -13.45 -36.49
CA LEU A 241 -9.25 -13.58 -37.60
C LEU A 241 -8.64 -14.97 -37.71
N ALA A 242 -8.65 -15.74 -36.62
CA ALA A 242 -7.99 -17.04 -36.54
C ALA A 242 -8.54 -17.89 -35.38
N PRO A 243 -8.36 -19.23 -35.42
CA PRO A 243 -8.70 -20.13 -34.32
C PRO A 243 -7.91 -19.79 -33.04
N GLU A 244 -8.57 -19.75 -31.88
CA GLU A 244 -7.94 -19.35 -30.60
C GLU A 244 -6.73 -20.24 -30.21
N ASN A 245 -5.73 -19.67 -29.53
CA ASN A 245 -4.54 -20.37 -29.04
C ASN A 245 -3.75 -21.17 -30.10
N THR A 246 -3.85 -20.79 -31.39
CA THR A 246 -3.06 -21.38 -32.49
C THR A 246 -1.93 -20.46 -32.94
N LEU A 247 -0.95 -20.99 -33.65
CA LEU A 247 0.17 -20.19 -34.16
C LEU A 247 -0.32 -19.06 -35.09
N MET A 248 -1.29 -19.36 -35.95
CA MET A 248 -1.92 -18.37 -36.83
C MET A 248 -2.53 -17.20 -36.03
N SER A 249 -3.19 -17.46 -34.90
CA SER A 249 -3.80 -16.39 -34.12
C SER A 249 -2.77 -15.45 -33.50
N PHE A 250 -1.60 -15.96 -33.11
CA PHE A 250 -0.50 -15.13 -32.62
C PHE A 250 0.21 -14.37 -33.75
N GLN A 251 0.36 -14.97 -34.92
CA GLN A 251 0.89 -14.28 -36.10
C GLN A 251 -0.01 -13.13 -36.54
N LYS A 252 -1.33 -13.37 -36.63
CA LYS A 252 -2.32 -12.32 -36.92
C LYS A 252 -2.31 -11.21 -35.86
N ALA A 253 -2.15 -11.56 -34.59
CA ALA A 253 -1.99 -10.58 -33.52
C ALA A 253 -0.77 -9.65 -33.76
N VAL A 254 0.38 -10.22 -34.10
CA VAL A 254 1.60 -9.46 -34.41
C VAL A 254 1.44 -8.62 -35.68
N GLU A 255 0.82 -9.16 -36.74
CA GLU A 255 0.51 -8.42 -37.97
C GLU A 255 -0.35 -7.17 -37.73
N GLN A 256 -1.32 -7.30 -36.81
CA GLN A 256 -2.19 -6.19 -36.38
C GLN A 256 -1.50 -5.22 -35.41
N LYS A 257 -0.21 -5.44 -35.08
CA LYS A 257 0.60 -4.61 -34.18
C LYS A 257 -0.07 -4.38 -32.82
N ILE A 258 -0.68 -5.43 -32.27
CA ILE A 258 -1.32 -5.31 -30.94
C ILE A 258 -0.26 -5.13 -29.86
N TYR A 259 -0.62 -4.36 -28.82
CA TYR A 259 0.30 -4.02 -27.73
C TYR A 259 0.56 -5.19 -26.77
N GLY A 260 -0.37 -6.12 -26.67
CA GLY A 260 -0.19 -7.30 -25.84
C GLY A 260 -1.07 -8.47 -26.24
N VAL A 261 -0.62 -9.67 -25.86
CA VAL A 261 -1.26 -10.95 -26.14
C VAL A 261 -1.49 -11.66 -24.82
N GLN A 262 -2.67 -12.25 -24.67
CA GLN A 262 -2.98 -13.18 -23.58
C GLN A 262 -3.04 -14.61 -24.10
N ALA A 263 -2.52 -15.56 -23.34
CA ALA A 263 -2.68 -16.99 -23.61
C ALA A 263 -2.87 -17.78 -22.31
N ASP A 264 -3.62 -18.87 -22.42
CA ASP A 264 -3.84 -19.83 -21.33
C ASP A 264 -2.88 -21.00 -21.51
N VAL A 265 -2.06 -21.26 -20.49
CA VAL A 265 -1.00 -22.27 -20.52
C VAL A 265 -1.37 -23.46 -19.64
N VAL A 266 -1.25 -24.64 -20.24
CA VAL A 266 -1.41 -25.94 -19.59
C VAL A 266 -0.12 -26.74 -19.80
N LEU A 267 0.18 -27.67 -18.89
CA LEU A 267 1.30 -28.60 -19.04
C LEU A 267 0.77 -29.96 -19.50
N SER A 268 1.39 -30.56 -20.53
CA SER A 268 1.07 -31.93 -20.96
C SER A 268 1.57 -32.97 -19.94
N TYR A 269 1.09 -34.21 -20.09
CA TYR A 269 1.43 -35.30 -19.19
C TYR A 269 2.94 -35.61 -19.16
N ASP A 270 3.61 -35.44 -20.30
CA ASP A 270 5.05 -35.60 -20.48
C ASP A 270 5.87 -34.31 -20.23
N GLY A 271 5.22 -33.22 -19.79
CA GLY A 271 5.91 -32.02 -19.28
C GLY A 271 6.19 -30.94 -20.33
N VAL A 272 5.43 -30.89 -21.43
CA VAL A 272 5.52 -29.86 -22.47
C VAL A 272 4.46 -28.78 -22.24
N PRO A 273 4.83 -27.50 -22.03
CA PRO A 273 3.86 -26.42 -21.90
C PRO A 273 3.20 -26.10 -23.25
N PHE A 274 1.87 -26.09 -23.28
CA PHE A 274 1.06 -25.83 -24.47
C PHE A 274 -0.11 -24.90 -24.17
N LEU A 275 -0.75 -24.40 -25.22
CA LEU A 275 -1.78 -23.37 -25.11
C LEU A 275 -3.18 -23.97 -25.23
N MET A 276 -3.99 -23.83 -24.18
CA MET A 276 -5.36 -24.33 -24.14
C MET A 276 -6.16 -23.61 -23.06
N HIS A 277 -7.37 -23.17 -23.42
CA HIS A 277 -8.27 -22.50 -22.48
C HIS A 277 -9.19 -23.48 -21.75
N ASP A 278 -9.62 -24.54 -22.42
CA ASP A 278 -10.62 -25.44 -21.85
C ASP A 278 -9.95 -26.56 -21.05
N LYS A 279 -10.65 -27.03 -20.00
CA LYS A 279 -10.22 -28.23 -19.25
C LYS A 279 -10.21 -29.50 -20.11
N THR A 280 -10.96 -29.52 -21.21
CA THR A 280 -11.05 -30.65 -22.15
C THR A 280 -10.78 -30.18 -23.57
N LEU A 281 -10.37 -31.09 -24.46
CA LEU A 281 -9.98 -30.75 -25.84
C LEU A 281 -11.17 -30.69 -26.82
N ARG A 282 -12.39 -30.97 -26.37
CA ARG A 282 -13.56 -31.26 -27.24
C ARG A 282 -14.03 -30.09 -28.09
N ARG A 283 -14.00 -28.87 -27.55
CA ARG A 283 -14.57 -27.69 -28.23
C ARG A 283 -13.67 -27.20 -29.37
N THR A 284 -12.37 -27.21 -29.14
CA THR A 284 -11.38 -26.54 -30.00
C THR A 284 -10.49 -27.52 -30.75
N THR A 285 -10.77 -28.82 -30.71
CA THR A 285 -10.03 -29.83 -31.46
C THR A 285 -10.92 -30.96 -31.97
N ASN A 286 -10.37 -31.86 -32.78
CA ASN A 286 -11.02 -33.09 -33.23
C ASN A 286 -10.75 -34.31 -32.31
N VAL A 287 -10.51 -34.10 -31.01
CA VAL A 287 -10.20 -35.20 -30.05
C VAL A 287 -11.27 -36.30 -30.02
N GLU A 288 -12.55 -35.98 -30.25
CA GLU A 288 -13.63 -36.97 -30.26
C GLU A 288 -13.51 -37.93 -31.45
N GLU A 289 -12.87 -37.51 -32.54
CA GLU A 289 -12.63 -38.32 -33.73
C GLU A 289 -11.35 -39.16 -33.59
N VAL A 290 -10.28 -38.57 -33.01
CA VAL A 290 -8.96 -39.22 -32.90
C VAL A 290 -8.84 -40.11 -31.65
N PHE A 291 -9.35 -39.67 -30.51
CA PHE A 291 -9.28 -40.34 -29.21
C PHE A 291 -10.64 -40.34 -28.48
N PRO A 292 -11.66 -41.02 -29.03
CA PRO A 292 -13.04 -40.94 -28.52
C PRO A 292 -13.18 -41.34 -27.05
N GLU A 293 -12.47 -42.38 -26.61
CA GLU A 293 -12.55 -42.88 -25.23
C GLU A 293 -11.95 -41.92 -24.20
N ARG A 294 -11.03 -41.05 -24.65
CA ARG A 294 -10.30 -40.09 -23.80
C ARG A 294 -10.79 -38.66 -23.96
N ALA A 295 -11.78 -38.41 -24.81
CA ALA A 295 -12.22 -37.06 -25.16
C ALA A 295 -12.66 -36.20 -23.97
N TYR A 296 -13.11 -36.82 -22.88
CA TYR A 296 -13.54 -36.16 -21.64
C TYR A 296 -12.42 -36.05 -20.58
N GLU A 297 -11.24 -36.60 -20.84
CA GLU A 297 -10.09 -36.44 -19.96
C GLU A 297 -9.63 -34.97 -19.93
N HIS A 298 -8.97 -34.61 -18.83
CA HIS A 298 -8.37 -33.28 -18.70
C HIS A 298 -7.30 -33.08 -19.77
N SER A 299 -7.21 -31.88 -20.36
CA SER A 299 -6.28 -31.57 -21.45
C SER A 299 -4.80 -31.84 -21.08
N SER A 300 -4.45 -31.71 -19.81
CA SER A 300 -3.12 -32.04 -19.27
C SER A 300 -2.80 -33.54 -19.18
N MET A 301 -3.79 -34.43 -19.32
CA MET A 301 -3.60 -35.88 -19.21
C MET A 301 -3.18 -36.52 -20.55
N PHE A 302 -2.96 -35.71 -21.57
CA PHE A 302 -2.45 -36.15 -22.87
C PHE A 302 -0.93 -35.92 -22.97
N ASN A 303 -0.21 -36.84 -23.60
CA ASN A 303 1.18 -36.63 -23.97
C ASN A 303 1.26 -35.64 -25.14
N TRP A 304 2.40 -34.96 -25.30
CA TRP A 304 2.60 -34.03 -26.41
C TRP A 304 2.40 -34.70 -27.77
N THR A 305 2.87 -35.94 -27.93
CA THR A 305 2.70 -36.71 -29.17
C THR A 305 1.25 -36.88 -29.57
N ASP A 306 0.35 -37.05 -28.59
CA ASP A 306 -1.09 -37.19 -28.83
C ASP A 306 -1.71 -35.84 -29.18
N LEU A 307 -1.31 -34.77 -28.46
CA LEU A 307 -1.77 -33.40 -28.70
C LEU A 307 -1.38 -32.88 -30.09
N GLU A 308 -0.18 -33.22 -30.56
CA GLU A 308 0.34 -32.82 -31.87
C GLU A 308 -0.44 -33.45 -33.05
N MET A 309 -1.11 -34.58 -32.82
CA MET A 309 -1.97 -35.23 -33.82
C MET A 309 -3.33 -34.55 -34.00
N LEU A 310 -3.73 -33.70 -33.05
CA LEU A 310 -5.04 -33.06 -33.08
C LEU A 310 -5.06 -31.84 -34.00
N ASN A 311 -6.13 -31.73 -34.76
CA ASN A 311 -6.45 -30.51 -35.51
C ASN A 311 -7.12 -29.52 -34.55
N ALA A 312 -6.56 -28.32 -34.41
CA ALA A 312 -7.05 -27.25 -33.55
C ALA A 312 -7.68 -26.08 -34.34
N GLY A 313 -7.96 -26.29 -35.63
CA GLY A 313 -8.34 -25.23 -36.57
C GLY A 313 -9.71 -25.41 -37.22
N GLU A 314 -10.08 -26.62 -37.64
CA GLU A 314 -11.33 -26.88 -38.38
C GLU A 314 -12.59 -26.47 -37.60
N TRP A 315 -12.58 -26.62 -36.28
CA TRP A 315 -13.72 -26.25 -35.43
C TRP A 315 -14.13 -24.78 -35.64
N PHE A 316 -13.14 -23.90 -35.83
CA PHE A 316 -13.36 -22.47 -36.02
C PHE A 316 -14.16 -22.20 -37.30
N LEU A 317 -13.88 -22.95 -38.36
CA LEU A 317 -14.56 -22.84 -39.65
C LEU A 317 -15.92 -23.55 -39.67
N ARG A 318 -16.06 -24.66 -38.93
CA ARG A 318 -17.32 -25.42 -38.83
C ARG A 318 -18.35 -24.74 -37.95
N SER A 319 -17.94 -24.28 -36.78
CA SER A 319 -18.81 -23.63 -35.80
C SER A 319 -19.02 -22.15 -36.09
N ASP A 320 -18.10 -21.52 -36.81
CA ASP A 320 -18.08 -20.10 -37.18
C ASP A 320 -18.56 -19.18 -36.03
N PRO A 321 -17.88 -19.22 -34.87
CA PRO A 321 -18.37 -18.59 -33.64
C PRO A 321 -18.52 -17.07 -33.75
N PHE A 322 -17.90 -16.44 -34.76
CA PHE A 322 -17.90 -14.99 -34.98
C PHE A 322 -18.51 -14.59 -36.34
N TRP A 323 -19.13 -15.52 -37.08
CA TRP A 323 -19.67 -15.26 -38.42
C TRP A 323 -18.63 -14.64 -39.40
N THR A 324 -17.38 -15.08 -39.30
CA THR A 324 -16.23 -14.55 -40.04
C THR A 324 -15.59 -15.56 -40.97
N ALA A 325 -15.93 -16.85 -40.87
CA ALA A 325 -15.34 -17.88 -41.72
C ALA A 325 -15.54 -17.59 -43.23
N GLY A 326 -16.67 -16.96 -43.59
CA GLY A 326 -16.98 -16.57 -44.97
C GLY A 326 -16.25 -15.30 -45.47
N SER A 327 -15.66 -14.50 -44.59
CA SER A 327 -14.91 -13.28 -44.95
C SER A 327 -13.39 -13.51 -45.06
N LEU A 328 -12.91 -14.68 -44.64
CA LEU A 328 -11.50 -15.07 -44.77
C LEU A 328 -11.06 -15.16 -46.23
N SER A 329 -9.83 -14.74 -46.51
CA SER A 329 -9.21 -15.02 -47.81
C SER A 329 -9.01 -16.52 -47.99
N ARG A 330 -8.88 -16.98 -49.25
CA ARG A 330 -8.67 -18.41 -49.53
C ARG A 330 -7.42 -18.96 -48.84
N SER A 331 -6.35 -18.17 -48.72
CA SER A 331 -5.14 -18.55 -48.00
C SER A 331 -5.39 -18.65 -46.50
N ASP A 332 -6.04 -17.65 -45.91
CA ASP A 332 -6.33 -17.64 -44.47
C ASP A 332 -7.27 -18.78 -44.09
N TYR A 333 -8.24 -19.12 -44.95
CA TYR A 333 -9.15 -20.24 -44.73
C TYR A 333 -8.40 -21.58 -44.69
N LEU A 334 -7.49 -21.80 -45.65
CA LEU A 334 -6.68 -23.04 -45.70
C LEU A 334 -5.71 -23.14 -44.52
N GLU A 335 -5.14 -22.01 -44.12
CA GLU A 335 -4.26 -21.94 -42.95
C GLU A 335 -5.03 -22.20 -41.65
N ALA A 336 -6.20 -21.57 -41.49
CA ALA A 336 -7.07 -21.77 -40.34
C ALA A 336 -7.55 -23.21 -40.22
N ALA A 337 -7.86 -23.88 -41.34
CA ALA A 337 -8.27 -25.28 -41.35
C ALA A 337 -7.15 -26.23 -40.89
N ASN A 338 -5.88 -25.85 -41.08
CA ASN A 338 -4.73 -26.72 -40.86
C ASN A 338 -3.84 -26.24 -39.69
N GLN A 339 -4.47 -25.85 -38.58
CA GLN A 339 -3.77 -25.52 -37.33
C GLN A 339 -3.66 -26.75 -36.41
N SER A 340 -2.57 -26.83 -35.66
CA SER A 340 -2.35 -27.77 -34.56
C SER A 340 -2.40 -27.08 -33.20
N VAL A 341 -2.42 -27.87 -32.12
CA VAL A 341 -2.24 -27.36 -30.76
C VAL A 341 -0.87 -26.68 -30.65
N CYS A 342 -0.83 -25.45 -30.12
CA CYS A 342 0.38 -24.63 -30.09
C CYS A 342 1.21 -24.86 -28.81
N LYS A 343 2.54 -25.03 -28.94
CA LYS A 343 3.44 -24.99 -27.78
C LYS A 343 3.60 -23.56 -27.29
N LEU A 344 3.87 -23.42 -25.99
CA LEU A 344 4.29 -22.13 -25.45
C LEU A 344 5.59 -21.65 -26.11
N ALA A 345 6.55 -22.54 -26.35
CA ALA A 345 7.83 -22.18 -26.97
C ALA A 345 7.63 -21.56 -28.36
N ASP A 346 6.75 -22.14 -29.19
CA ASP A 346 6.49 -21.67 -30.56
C ASP A 346 5.80 -20.30 -30.55
N MET A 347 4.84 -20.11 -29.65
CA MET A 347 4.20 -18.80 -29.43
C MET A 347 5.23 -17.74 -29.01
N LEU A 348 6.12 -18.06 -28.07
CA LEU A 348 7.17 -17.15 -27.61
C LEU A 348 8.17 -16.83 -28.72
N GLU A 349 8.35 -17.73 -29.69
CA GLU A 349 9.18 -17.44 -30.85
C GLU A 349 8.56 -16.43 -31.82
N VAL A 350 7.23 -16.44 -31.94
CA VAL A 350 6.48 -15.47 -32.75
C VAL A 350 6.44 -14.10 -32.07
N ILE A 351 6.34 -14.06 -30.74
CA ILE A 351 6.18 -12.83 -29.94
C ILE A 351 7.54 -12.37 -29.40
N LYS A 352 8.49 -12.06 -30.29
CA LYS A 352 9.84 -11.57 -29.91
C LYS A 352 9.96 -10.04 -29.82
N ASP A 353 8.94 -9.31 -30.25
CA ASP A 353 8.94 -7.84 -30.29
C ASP A 353 8.50 -7.21 -28.94
N ASN A 354 8.36 -5.88 -28.89
CA ASN A 354 7.88 -5.09 -27.74
C ASN A 354 6.40 -5.36 -27.33
N THR A 355 5.90 -6.58 -27.53
CA THR A 355 4.55 -6.99 -27.20
C THR A 355 4.49 -7.50 -25.77
N SER A 356 3.60 -6.94 -24.97
CA SER A 356 3.36 -7.38 -23.59
C SER A 356 2.66 -8.74 -23.58
N LEU A 357 3.16 -9.68 -22.78
CA LEU A 357 2.60 -11.02 -22.68
C LEU A 357 1.89 -11.23 -21.33
N ILE A 358 0.66 -11.75 -21.37
CA ILE A 358 -0.10 -12.18 -20.19
C ILE A 358 -0.31 -13.70 -20.30
N LEU A 359 0.27 -14.45 -19.36
CA LEU A 359 0.11 -15.91 -19.31
C LEU A 359 -0.75 -16.29 -18.12
N ASN A 360 -1.88 -16.94 -18.39
CA ASN A 360 -2.71 -17.56 -17.38
C ASN A 360 -2.24 -19.01 -17.20
N PHE A 361 -2.01 -19.43 -15.96
CA PHE A 361 -1.66 -20.81 -15.66
C PHE A 361 -2.90 -21.54 -15.18
N GLN A 362 -3.23 -22.67 -15.81
CA GLN A 362 -4.28 -23.55 -15.30
C GLN A 362 -3.75 -24.50 -14.25
N ASP A 363 -4.59 -24.76 -13.24
CA ASP A 363 -4.34 -25.79 -12.26
C ASP A 363 -4.40 -27.17 -12.89
N LEU A 364 -3.46 -28.01 -12.48
CA LEU A 364 -3.39 -29.40 -12.93
C LEU A 364 -4.23 -30.31 -12.01
N PRO A 365 -4.73 -31.43 -12.51
CA PRO A 365 -5.30 -32.48 -11.67
C PRO A 365 -4.28 -32.99 -10.62
N PRO A 366 -4.71 -33.33 -9.38
CA PRO A 366 -3.80 -33.78 -8.31
C PRO A 366 -3.00 -35.04 -8.64
N ASP A 367 -3.51 -35.87 -9.54
CA ASP A 367 -2.89 -37.11 -10.04
C ASP A 367 -1.85 -36.86 -11.15
N HIS A 368 -1.70 -35.62 -11.62
CA HIS A 368 -0.73 -35.27 -12.65
C HIS A 368 0.72 -35.34 -12.11
N PRO A 369 1.67 -35.95 -12.84
CA PRO A 369 3.05 -36.16 -12.35
C PRO A 369 3.78 -34.88 -11.97
N TYR A 370 3.41 -33.76 -12.59
CA TYR A 370 4.01 -32.44 -12.38
C TYR A 370 3.13 -31.46 -11.59
N TYR A 371 2.11 -31.93 -10.87
CA TYR A 371 1.18 -31.08 -10.10
C TYR A 371 1.88 -30.01 -9.23
N THR A 372 3.00 -30.36 -8.59
CA THR A 372 3.74 -29.43 -7.71
C THR A 372 4.84 -28.62 -8.42
N SER A 373 5.18 -28.95 -9.67
CA SER A 373 6.35 -28.41 -10.37
C SER A 373 6.06 -27.75 -11.72
N TYR A 374 4.79 -27.74 -12.16
CA TYR A 374 4.40 -27.21 -13.46
C TYR A 374 4.78 -25.74 -13.67
N ILE A 375 4.60 -24.90 -12.66
CA ILE A 375 5.00 -23.48 -12.70
C ILE A 375 6.49 -23.36 -13.00
N ASN A 376 7.34 -24.17 -12.36
CA ASN A 376 8.80 -24.14 -12.56
C ASN A 376 9.19 -24.61 -13.97
N ILE A 377 8.53 -25.65 -14.49
CA ILE A 377 8.76 -26.14 -15.86
C ILE A 377 8.38 -25.08 -16.90
N THR A 378 7.21 -24.47 -16.74
CA THR A 378 6.76 -23.40 -17.64
C THR A 378 7.65 -22.17 -17.55
N LEU A 379 8.07 -21.78 -16.33
CA LEU A 379 8.99 -20.66 -16.13
C LEU A 379 10.35 -20.92 -16.77
N LYS A 380 10.90 -22.13 -16.70
CA LYS A 380 12.12 -22.51 -17.42
C LYS A 380 11.97 -22.34 -18.94
N THR A 381 10.81 -22.69 -19.48
CA THR A 381 10.50 -22.54 -20.91
C THR A 381 10.48 -21.06 -21.32
N ILE A 382 9.88 -20.20 -20.49
CA ILE A 382 9.86 -18.74 -20.70
C ILE A 382 11.26 -18.15 -20.62
N LEU A 383 12.07 -18.54 -19.62
CA LEU A 383 13.44 -18.04 -19.49
C LEU A 383 14.33 -18.51 -20.66
N ALA A 384 14.10 -19.74 -21.16
CA ALA A 384 14.82 -20.28 -22.30
C ALA A 384 14.51 -19.54 -23.61
N SER A 385 13.34 -18.90 -23.75
CA SER A 385 13.00 -18.10 -24.94
C SER A 385 13.74 -16.76 -25.01
N GLY A 386 14.54 -16.42 -23.99
CA GLY A 386 15.33 -15.20 -23.94
C GLY A 386 14.59 -14.00 -23.33
N ILE A 387 13.36 -14.19 -22.84
CA ILE A 387 12.66 -13.18 -22.04
C ILE A 387 13.41 -13.03 -20.71
N ARG A 388 14.12 -11.91 -20.57
CA ARG A 388 14.87 -11.61 -19.35
C ARG A 388 13.90 -11.34 -18.22
N GLN A 389 14.11 -12.02 -17.09
CA GLN A 389 13.53 -11.62 -15.82
C GLN A 389 14.08 -10.23 -15.47
N GLN A 390 13.28 -9.18 -15.70
CA GLN A 390 13.65 -7.82 -15.30
C GLN A 390 13.38 -7.66 -13.81
N SER A 391 14.42 -7.96 -13.04
CA SER A 391 14.96 -7.19 -11.92
C SER A 391 15.83 -8.12 -11.07
N PRO A 392 17.14 -7.83 -10.91
CA PRO A 392 17.91 -8.48 -9.88
C PRO A 392 17.36 -8.06 -8.50
N PRO A 393 17.30 -8.96 -7.51
CA PRO A 393 16.90 -8.65 -6.13
C PRO A 393 17.81 -7.61 -5.41
N ASP A 394 18.86 -7.13 -6.08
CA ASP A 394 19.99 -6.40 -5.51
C ASP A 394 19.66 -4.91 -5.25
N GLU A 395 18.95 -4.25 -6.17
CA GLU A 395 18.61 -2.82 -6.06
C GLU A 395 17.58 -2.57 -4.95
N TYR A 396 16.64 -3.51 -4.79
CA TYR A 396 15.68 -3.48 -3.69
C TYR A 396 16.34 -3.73 -2.34
N ARG A 397 17.23 -4.72 -2.22
CA ARG A 397 17.99 -4.94 -0.98
C ARG A 397 18.75 -3.69 -0.55
N LEU A 398 19.27 -2.91 -1.49
CA LEU A 398 19.95 -1.65 -1.20
C LEU A 398 19.01 -0.60 -0.59
N ILE A 399 17.79 -0.42 -1.11
CA ILE A 399 16.80 0.52 -0.56
C ILE A 399 16.47 0.17 0.90
N TRP A 400 16.32 -1.12 1.19
CA TRP A 400 15.97 -1.60 2.53
C TRP A 400 17.13 -1.45 3.51
N ILE A 401 18.33 -1.88 3.14
CA ILE A 401 19.53 -1.69 3.97
C ILE A 401 19.79 -0.21 4.24
N THR A 402 19.63 0.66 3.23
CA THR A 402 19.87 2.10 3.39
C THR A 402 18.82 2.75 4.27
N SER A 403 17.53 2.41 4.12
CA SER A 403 16.47 2.91 4.99
C SER A 403 16.64 2.45 6.44
N ASP A 404 16.93 1.18 6.68
CA ASP A 404 17.19 0.64 8.03
C ASP A 404 18.40 1.33 8.68
N LEU A 405 19.48 1.54 7.91
CA LEU A 405 20.66 2.26 8.38
C LEU A 405 20.35 3.72 8.75
N ILE A 406 19.57 4.43 7.92
CA ILE A 406 19.11 5.80 8.21
C ILE A 406 18.27 5.82 9.49
N SER A 407 17.32 4.91 9.63
CA SER A 407 16.50 4.77 10.84
C SER A 407 17.37 4.55 12.08
N PHE A 408 18.35 3.65 12.00
CA PHE A 408 19.27 3.36 13.10
C PHE A 408 20.05 4.61 13.52
N ILE A 409 20.63 5.35 12.56
CA ILE A 409 21.37 6.59 12.80
C ILE A 409 20.47 7.63 13.49
N VAL A 410 19.23 7.79 13.01
CA VAL A 410 18.27 8.74 13.59
C VAL A 410 17.90 8.33 15.02
N ILE A 411 17.57 7.06 15.26
CA ILE A 411 17.24 6.54 16.59
C ILE A 411 18.39 6.78 17.57
N VAL A 412 19.63 6.40 17.20
CA VAL A 412 20.81 6.63 18.03
C VAL A 412 21.01 8.12 18.30
N GLY A 413 20.87 8.97 17.28
CA GLY A 413 20.92 10.43 17.39
C GLY A 413 19.90 10.98 18.39
N VAL A 414 18.65 10.50 18.36
CA VAL A 414 17.59 10.88 19.30
C VAL A 414 17.96 10.50 20.74
N PHE A 415 18.44 9.28 20.98
CA PHE A 415 18.84 8.85 22.33
C PHE A 415 20.03 9.67 22.87
N ILE A 416 21.04 9.95 22.03
CA ILE A 416 22.18 10.80 22.40
C ILE A 416 21.71 12.23 22.71
N PHE A 417 20.90 12.81 21.83
CA PHE A 417 20.37 14.16 22.01
C PHE A 417 19.56 14.29 23.30
N GLN A 418 18.69 13.32 23.59
CA GLN A 418 17.91 13.33 24.81
C GLN A 418 18.74 13.14 26.08
N LYS A 419 19.75 12.27 26.03
CA LYS A 419 20.71 12.11 27.12
C LYS A 419 21.46 13.42 27.39
N TRP A 420 21.89 14.12 26.34
CA TRP A 420 22.53 15.44 26.46
C TRP A 420 21.57 16.50 27.03
N ARG A 421 20.36 16.61 26.47
CA ARG A 421 19.33 17.57 26.90
C ARG A 421 18.97 17.43 28.37
N LEU A 422 18.77 16.20 28.87
CA LEU A 422 18.40 15.95 30.27
C LEU A 422 19.61 15.89 31.22
N GLY A 423 20.78 15.49 30.71
CA GLY A 423 22.05 15.58 31.45
C GLY A 423 22.42 17.03 31.78
N SER A 424 22.23 17.95 30.82
CA SER A 424 22.43 19.39 31.03
C SER A 424 21.48 19.98 32.08
N ILE A 425 20.28 19.41 32.24
CA ILE A 425 19.30 19.84 33.26
C ILE A 425 19.68 19.30 34.64
N ARG A 426 20.18 18.06 34.75
CA ARG A 426 20.66 17.50 36.04
C ARG A 426 21.92 18.16 36.58
N THR A 427 22.76 18.74 35.71
CA THR A 427 23.88 19.60 36.14
C THR A 427 23.43 20.98 36.63
N TYR A 428 22.17 21.35 36.41
CA TYR A 428 21.57 22.59 36.90
C TYR A 428 20.95 22.33 38.29
N ASN A 429 21.79 22.22 39.32
CA ASN A 429 21.31 22.02 40.69
C ASN A 429 20.60 23.30 41.20
N PRO A 430 19.27 23.32 41.40
CA PRO A 430 18.57 24.51 41.85
C PRO A 430 19.01 24.98 43.25
N GLU A 431 19.59 24.08 44.06
CA GLU A 431 20.15 24.41 45.37
C GLU A 431 21.40 25.31 45.27
N GLN A 432 22.23 25.16 44.23
CA GLN A 432 23.39 26.03 44.02
C GLN A 432 22.99 27.46 43.60
N ILE A 433 21.87 27.62 42.89
CA ILE A 433 21.35 28.95 42.52
C ILE A 433 20.68 29.61 43.72
N MET A 434 19.94 28.85 44.54
CA MET A 434 19.30 29.39 45.73
C MET A 434 20.33 29.81 46.79
N LEU A 435 21.40 29.04 46.99
CA LEU A 435 22.53 29.42 47.85
C LEU A 435 23.34 30.59 47.29
N SER A 436 23.66 30.63 45.99
CA SER A 436 24.42 31.75 45.41
C SER A 436 23.60 33.04 45.29
N ALA A 437 22.28 32.96 45.07
CA ALA A 437 21.37 34.09 45.07
C ALA A 437 21.07 34.60 46.49
N ALA A 438 20.90 33.71 47.47
CA ALA A 438 20.73 34.10 48.88
C ALA A 438 22.01 34.72 49.47
N VAL A 439 23.19 34.18 49.14
CA VAL A 439 24.48 34.75 49.56
C VAL A 439 24.72 36.14 48.92
N ARG A 440 24.34 36.35 47.65
CA ARG A 440 24.40 37.68 47.03
C ARG A 440 23.41 38.69 47.63
N ARG A 441 22.20 38.29 48.02
CA ARG A 441 21.24 39.19 48.70
C ARG A 441 21.72 39.58 50.09
N SER A 442 22.14 38.61 50.91
CA SER A 442 22.66 38.89 52.26
C SER A 442 23.84 39.87 52.25
N SER A 443 24.79 39.69 51.33
CA SER A 443 25.95 40.58 51.23
C SER A 443 25.59 42.00 50.75
N ARG A 444 24.68 42.16 49.78
CA ARG A 444 24.24 43.48 49.30
C ARG A 444 23.41 44.22 50.34
N ASP A 445 22.44 43.55 50.95
CA ASP A 445 21.56 44.17 51.92
C ASP A 445 22.33 44.58 53.18
N VAL A 446 23.29 43.78 53.65
CA VAL A 446 24.16 44.15 54.78
C VAL A 446 25.06 45.35 54.44
N LYS A 447 25.54 45.46 53.20
CA LYS A 447 26.37 46.60 52.77
C LYS A 447 25.55 47.88 52.63
N ILE A 448 24.32 47.79 52.10
CA ILE A 448 23.38 48.90 51.99
C ILE A 448 22.90 49.35 53.38
N MET A 449 22.67 48.41 54.31
CA MET A 449 22.24 48.73 55.68
C MET A 449 23.36 49.39 56.49
N LYS A 450 24.63 48.99 56.28
CA LYS A 450 25.79 49.68 56.87
C LYS A 450 26.00 51.08 56.28
N GLU A 451 25.87 51.25 54.96
CA GLU A 451 25.95 52.58 54.34
C GLU A 451 24.82 53.50 54.83
N LYS A 452 23.59 52.99 54.99
CA LYS A 452 22.48 53.78 55.54
C LYS A 452 22.63 54.11 57.03
N LEU A 453 23.20 53.23 57.84
CA LEU A 453 23.50 53.51 59.26
C LEU A 453 24.62 54.55 59.41
N ILE A 454 25.66 54.49 58.56
CA ILE A 454 26.72 55.51 58.54
C ILE A 454 26.14 56.86 58.10
N PHE A 455 25.25 56.89 57.10
CA PHE A 455 24.60 58.14 56.68
C PHE A 455 23.59 58.68 57.71
N SER A 456 22.91 57.83 58.50
CA SER A 456 22.04 58.30 59.59
C SER A 456 22.83 58.80 60.80
N GLU A 457 24.00 58.22 61.10
CA GLU A 457 24.90 58.70 62.14
C GLU A 457 25.49 60.08 61.77
N ILE A 458 25.81 60.29 60.48
CA ILE A 458 26.32 61.58 59.98
C ILE A 458 25.20 62.64 59.90
N ASN A 459 23.95 62.26 59.54
CA ASN A 459 22.83 63.21 59.47
C ASN A 459 22.20 63.55 60.83
N ASN A 460 22.40 62.76 61.88
CA ASN A 460 21.99 63.13 63.24
C ASN A 460 22.96 64.12 63.91
N GLY A 461 24.05 64.50 63.25
CA GLY A 461 24.99 65.52 63.73
C GLY A 461 24.75 66.94 63.22
N VAL A 462 23.78 67.17 62.32
CA VAL A 462 23.54 68.50 61.74
C VAL A 462 22.04 68.77 61.63
N GLU A 463 21.48 69.31 62.70
CA GLU A 463 20.21 70.02 62.69
C GLU A 463 20.49 71.46 62.22
N THR A 464 19.87 71.92 61.12
CA THR A 464 19.20 73.24 61.02
C THR A 464 18.55 73.47 59.65
N THR A 465 17.25 73.80 59.73
CA THR A 465 16.45 74.76 58.93
C THR A 465 15.99 74.46 57.49
N ASP A 466 14.66 74.50 57.39
CA ASP A 466 13.80 75.17 56.39
C ASP A 466 13.22 74.43 55.17
N GLU A 467 11.91 74.21 55.31
CA GLU A 467 10.81 74.63 54.41
C GLU A 467 10.42 73.87 53.12
N LEU A 468 9.11 73.60 53.10
CA LEU A 468 8.13 73.74 52.00
C LEU A 468 8.01 72.69 50.87
N SER A 469 6.90 71.95 50.94
CA SER A 469 5.70 72.13 50.10
C SER A 469 5.55 71.48 48.70
N LEU A 470 4.38 70.85 48.58
CA LEU A 470 3.41 70.79 47.46
C LEU A 470 3.36 69.58 46.52
N CYS A 471 2.09 69.20 46.31
CA CYS A 471 1.54 68.06 45.61
C CYS A 471 1.25 68.32 44.12
N SER A 472 0.97 67.22 43.41
CA SER A 472 -0.17 66.98 42.49
C SER A 472 0.08 66.76 40.98
N GLU A 473 -0.40 65.59 40.55
CA GLU A 473 -1.33 65.28 39.43
C GLU A 473 -1.05 65.54 37.93
N ASN A 474 -1.20 64.43 37.17
CA ASN A 474 -2.03 64.17 35.97
C ASN A 474 -1.89 64.98 34.67
N GLY A 475 -1.95 64.26 33.52
CA GLY A 475 -2.54 64.81 32.28
C GLY A 475 -2.11 64.22 30.91
N TYR A 476 -2.84 63.20 30.44
CA TYR A 476 -3.34 62.87 29.09
C TYR A 476 -2.72 63.36 27.73
N ALA A 477 -2.62 62.36 26.83
CA ALA A 477 -3.15 62.25 25.44
C ALA A 477 -2.41 62.78 24.18
N ASN A 478 -2.10 61.80 23.30
CA ASN A 478 -2.16 61.69 21.82
C ASN A 478 -1.99 62.90 20.89
N GLU A 479 -1.09 62.75 19.90
CA GLU A 479 -1.38 63.05 18.49
C GLU A 479 -0.47 62.28 17.50
N MET A 480 -0.93 62.18 16.26
CA MET A 480 -0.61 61.22 15.19
C MET A 480 0.00 61.94 13.98
N VAL A 481 1.10 61.43 13.38
CA VAL A 481 1.50 61.72 11.98
C VAL A 481 2.25 60.50 11.39
N THR A 482 1.95 60.18 10.13
CA THR A 482 2.31 58.97 9.33
C THR A 482 3.54 59.22 8.38
N PRO A 483 3.82 58.42 7.33
CA PRO A 483 4.92 57.43 7.32
C PRO A 483 5.94 57.62 6.17
N THR A 484 7.07 56.89 6.18
CA THR A 484 7.97 56.75 5.01
C THR A 484 8.50 55.32 4.83
N ASP A 485 8.06 54.73 3.71
CA ASP A 485 8.64 53.76 2.77
C ASP A 485 10.04 53.16 3.02
N HIS A 486 10.19 51.82 3.01
CA HIS A 486 10.82 51.06 1.90
C HIS A 486 11.01 49.54 2.12
N ARG A 487 10.60 48.80 1.07
CA ARG A 487 11.15 47.56 0.45
C ARG A 487 10.81 46.16 0.97
N ASP A 488 9.99 45.51 0.12
CA ASP A 488 9.87 44.08 -0.13
C ASP A 488 11.19 43.36 -0.44
N THR A 489 11.26 42.07 -0.08
CA THR A 489 11.93 41.05 -0.91
C THR A 489 11.35 39.66 -0.64
N ARG A 490 10.61 39.13 -1.62
CA ARG A 490 10.29 37.70 -1.78
C ARG A 490 11.42 37.04 -2.58
N LEU A 491 11.77 35.79 -2.22
CA LEU A 491 12.49 34.88 -3.10
C LEU A 491 11.87 33.48 -3.02
N ARG A 492 11.45 33.00 -4.19
CA ARG A 492 11.03 31.65 -4.54
C ARG A 492 12.07 31.15 -5.53
N MET A 493 12.59 29.95 -5.38
CA MET A 493 13.40 29.28 -6.41
C MET A 493 13.02 27.81 -6.50
N ASN A 494 13.05 27.35 -7.76
CA ASN A 494 12.44 26.19 -8.41
C ASN A 494 12.55 24.84 -7.71
#